data_AF-A0A7X8VCF4-F1
#
_entry.id   AF-A0A7X8VCF4-F1
#
_cell.length_a   1.000
_cell.length_b   1.000
_cell.length_c   1.000
_cell.angle_alpha   90.00
_cell.angle_beta   90.00
_cell.angle_gamma   90.00
#
_symmetry.space_group_name_H-M   'P 1'
#
loop_
_entity.id
_entity.type
_entity.pdbx_description
1 polymer ?
#
loop_
_entity_poly.entity_id
_entity_poly.type
_entity_poly.pdbx_seq_one_letter_code
_entity_poly.pdbx_strand_id
1 'polypeptide(L)' 'MYDFKLGEKITVSGLTRYGMSGRKQTVTGKVVGVYPAFVNIDTGRYIESINFADIHCGHLKLFRGIDSNRK' A
#
# COMPACT_ATOMS: atom_id res chain seq x y z
N MET A 1 15.64 -1.34 -2.65
CA MET A 1 14.58 -1.16 -1.63
C MET A 1 13.60 -0.14 -2.20
N TYR A 2 12.28 -0.27 -1.99
CA TYR A 2 11.29 0.60 -2.66
C TYR A 2 11.52 2.08 -2.31
N ASP A 3 11.76 2.93 -3.31
CA ASP A 3 12.08 4.36 -3.13
C ASP A 3 10.82 5.19 -2.86
N PHE A 4 10.15 4.96 -1.72
CA PHE A 4 8.95 5.71 -1.32
C PHE A 4 9.31 7.11 -0.81
N LYS A 5 8.50 8.11 -1.19
CA LYS A 5 8.66 9.49 -0.71
C LYS A 5 7.54 9.87 0.25
N LEU A 6 7.86 10.63 1.29
CA LEU A 6 6.83 11.19 2.18
C LEU A 6 5.86 12.06 1.36
N GLY A 7 4.56 11.90 1.63
CA GLY A 7 3.48 12.56 0.91
C GLY A 7 3.10 11.92 -0.43
N GLU A 8 3.85 10.92 -0.91
CA GLU A 8 3.52 10.19 -2.13
C GLU A 8 2.20 9.45 -1.99
N LYS A 9 1.32 9.57 -3.00
CA LYS A 9 0.08 8.80 -3.05
C LYS A 9 0.34 7.44 -3.70
N ILE A 10 0.05 6.37 -2.97
CA ILE A 10 0.17 5.00 -3.45
C ILE A 10 -1.14 4.23 -3.24
N THR A 11 -1.35 3.23 -4.09
CA THR A 11 -2.48 2.31 -4.00
C THR A 11 -1.94 0.89 -3.83
N VAL A 12 -2.47 0.16 -2.86
CA VAL A 12 -2.09 -1.24 -2.59
C VAL A 12 -3.32 -2.11 -2.66
N SER A 13 -3.24 -3.17 -3.45
CA SER A 13 -4.31 -4.17 -3.61
C SER A 13 -3.87 -5.52 -3.05
N GLY A 14 -4.82 -6.27 -2.50
CA GLY A 14 -4.60 -7.60 -1.94
C GLY A 14 -4.58 -7.65 -0.41
N LEU A 15 -4.83 -6.52 0.26
CA LEU A 15 -4.83 -6.44 1.71
C LEU A 15 -6.03 -7.20 2.28
N THR A 16 -5.78 -8.10 3.22
CA THR A 16 -6.83 -8.72 4.01
C THR A 16 -6.98 -7.91 5.28
N ARG A 17 -8.09 -7.17 5.40
CA ARG A 17 -8.35 -6.40 6.62
C ARG A 17 -8.64 -7.37 7.77
N TYR A 18 -7.83 -7.33 8.83
CA TYR A 18 -8.07 -8.12 10.03
C TYR A 18 -9.48 -7.82 10.57
N GLY A 19 -10.29 -8.87 10.76
CA GLY A 19 -11.68 -8.78 11.21
C GLY A 19 -12.74 -8.72 10.10
N MET A 20 -12.35 -8.61 8.82
CA MET A 20 -13.25 -8.81 7.68
C MET A 20 -12.84 -10.09 6.94
N SER A 21 -13.74 -11.08 6.89
CA SER A 21 -13.52 -12.42 6.36
C SER A 21 -12.88 -12.43 4.95
N GLY A 22 -11.57 -12.63 4.86
CA GLY A 22 -10.82 -13.05 3.66
C GLY A 22 -10.92 -12.17 2.40
N ARG A 23 -11.69 -11.07 2.42
CA ARG A 23 -11.93 -10.25 1.23
C ARG A 23 -10.75 -9.32 1.02
N LYS A 24 -9.99 -9.58 -0.03
CA LYS A 24 -8.90 -8.71 -0.50
C LYS A 24 -9.46 -7.32 -0.83
N GLN A 25 -8.83 -6.29 -0.26
CA GLN A 25 -9.18 -4.89 -0.47
C GLN A 25 -8.08 -4.16 -1.23
N THR A 26 -8.49 -3.10 -1.90
CA THR A 26 -7.59 -2.12 -2.50
C THR A 26 -7.71 -0.84 -1.69
N VAL A 27 -6.59 -0.41 -1.09
CA VAL A 27 -6.51 0.82 -0.32
C VAL A 27 -5.66 1.83 -1.06
N THR A 28 -5.98 3.10 -0.92
CA THR A 28 -5.18 4.20 -1.44
C THR A 28 -4.88 5.14 -0.30
N GLY A 29 -3.63 5.56 -0.18
CA GLY A 29 -3.20 6.43 0.90
C GLY A 29 -1.97 7.25 0.55
N LYS A 30 -1.66 8.23 1.39
CA LYS A 30 -0.43 9.02 1.31
C LYS A 30 0.61 8.43 2.23
N VAL A 31 1.84 8.28 1.75
CA VAL A 31 2.97 7.82 2.56
C VAL A 31 3.23 8.83 3.68
N VAL A 32 3.18 8.35 4.92
CA VAL A 32 3.44 9.15 6.14
C VAL A 32 4.67 8.69 6.90
N GLY A 33 5.22 7.52 6.57
CA GLY A 33 6.47 7.03 7.14
C GLY A 33 7.06 5.89 6.31
N VAL A 34 8.39 5.88 6.16
CA VAL A 34 9.12 4.85 5.43
C VAL A 34 10.14 4.23 6.38
N TYR A 35 10.09 2.91 6.53
CA TYR A 35 10.95 2.15 7.41
C TYR A 35 11.69 1.07 6.60
N PRO A 36 12.77 0.46 7.14
CA PRO A 36 13.54 -0.54 6.40
C PRO A 36 12.72 -1.75 5.92
N ALA A 37 11.65 -2.14 6.64
CA ALA A 37 10.86 -3.33 6.35
C ALA A 37 9.46 -3.06 5.79
N PHE A 38 8.93 -1.85 5.98
CA PHE A 38 7.55 -1.51 5.63
C PHE A 38 7.37 0.00 5.38
N VAL A 39 6.24 0.36 4.77
CA VAL A 39 5.80 1.74 4.59
C VAL A 39 4.44 1.96 5.23
N ASN A 40 4.28 3.08 5.92
CA ASN A 40 3.00 3.50 6.47
C ASN A 40 2.31 4.48 5.53
N ILE A 41 1.04 4.21 5.24
CA ILE A 41 0.17 5.13 4.50
C ILE A 41 -1.01 5.57 5.34
N ASP A 42 -1.35 6.84 5.24
CA ASP A 42 -2.62 7.37 5.71
C ASP A 42 -3.67 7.23 4.61
N THR A 43 -4.71 6.44 4.87
CA THR A 43 -5.84 6.20 3.96
C THR A 43 -6.96 7.25 4.09
N GLY A 44 -6.84 8.18 5.04
CA GLY A 44 -7.89 9.13 5.44
C GLY A 44 -8.91 8.56 6.43
N ARG A 45 -8.79 7.26 6.79
CA ARG A 45 -9.62 6.62 7.83
C ARG A 45 -8.79 5.95 8.92
N TYR A 46 -7.63 5.44 8.54
CA TYR A 46 -6.67 4.76 9.41
C TYR A 46 -5.30 4.73 8.74
N ILE A 47 -4.26 4.45 9.54
CA ILE A 47 -2.90 4.21 9.03
C ILE A 47 -2.76 2.72 8.72
N GLU A 48 -2.36 2.40 7.50
CA GLU A 48 -2.05 1.03 7.07
C GLU A 48 -0.54 0.85 6.97
N SER A 49 -0.04 -0.27 7.49
CA SER A 49 1.40 -0.63 7.41
C SER A 49 1.57 -1.71 6.35
N ILE A 50 2.35 -1.42 5.31
CA ILE A 50 2.54 -2.31 4.16
C ILE A 50 3.96 -2.88 4.20
N ASN A 51 4.09 -4.19 4.45
CA ASN A 51 5.38 -4.86 4.46
C ASN A 51 5.94 -5.02 3.04
N PHE A 52 7.23 -4.75 2.87
CA PHE A 52 7.91 -4.92 1.59
C PHE A 52 8.04 -6.39 1.19
N ALA A 53 8.11 -7.31 2.16
CA ALA A 53 8.11 -8.75 1.91
C ALA A 53 6.81 -9.19 1.21
N ASP A 54 5.65 -8.65 1.61
CA ASP A 54 4.37 -9.00 1.01
C ASP A 54 4.23 -8.48 -0.42
N ILE A 55 4.84 -7.33 -0.72
CA ILE A 55 4.92 -6.83 -2.10
C ILE A 55 5.89 -7.70 -2.92
N HIS A 56 7.05 -8.03 -2.36
CA HIS A 56 8.10 -8.79 -3.04
C HIS A 56 7.64 -10.23 -3.38
N CYS A 57 6.95 -10.89 -2.44
CA CYS A 57 6.39 -12.22 -2.63
C CYS A 57 5.11 -12.24 -3.49
N GLY A 58 4.63 -11.08 -3.96
CA GLY A 58 3.43 -10.98 -4.79
C GLY A 58 2.11 -11.17 -4.06
N HIS A 59 2.11 -11.14 -2.72
CA HIS A 59 0.88 -11.14 -1.92
C HIS A 59 0.11 -9.82 -2.07
N LEU A 60 0.85 -8.72 -2.24
CA LEU A 60 0.32 -7.38 -2.45
C LEU A 60 0.78 -6.80 -3.78
N LYS A 61 -0.14 -6.09 -4.46
CA LYS A 61 0.16 -5.33 -5.67
C LYS A 61 0.25 -3.85 -5.32
N LEU A 62 1.39 -3.25 -5.63
CA LEU A 62 1.65 -1.83 -5.43
C LEU A 62 1.46 -1.07 -6.74
N PHE A 63 0.69 0.02 -6.69
CA PHE A 63 0.53 0.98 -7.77
C PHE A 63 0.99 2.34 -7.25
N ARG A 64 2.00 2.91 -7.90
CA ARG A 64 2.53 4.26 -7.62
C ARG A 64 1.98 5.23 -8.67
N GLY A 65 2.03 6.53 -8.40
CA GLY A 65 1.49 7.58 -9.26
C GLY A 65 1.60 7.29 -10.77
N ILE A 66 0.44 7.19 -11.40
CA ILE A 66 0.17 6.88 -12.83
C ILE A 66 0.30 5.39 -13.21
N ASP A 67 -0.76 4.64 -12.90
CA ASP A 67 -1.49 3.90 -13.94
C ASP A 67 -2.97 4.37 -13.92
N SER A 68 -3.14 5.70 -13.99
CA SER A 68 -4.46 6.36 -14.03
C SER A 68 -5.07 6.36 -15.44
N ASN A 69 -4.44 5.72 -16.43
CA ASN A 69 -4.96 5.71 -17.80
C ASN A 69 -4.24 4.68 -18.68
N ARG A 70 -4.75 3.45 -18.74
CA ARG A 70 -4.55 2.61 -19.93
C ARG A 70 -5.88 2.66 -20.69
N LYS A 71 -5.91 3.51 -21.73
CA LYS A 71 -6.98 3.59 -22.74
C LYS A 71 -7.19 2.24 -23.42
#